data_AF-A0A087G1G0-F1
#
_entry.id   AF-A0A087G1G0-F1
#
_cell.length_a   1.000
_cell.length_b   1.000
_cell.length_c   1.000
_cell.angle_alpha   90.00
_cell.angle_beta   90.00
_cell.angle_gamma   90.00
#
_symmetry.space_group_name_H-M   'P 1'
#
loop_
_entity.id
_entity.type
_entity.pdbx_description
1 polymer ?
#
loop_
_entity_poly.entity_id
_entity_poly.type
_entity_poly.pdbx_seq_one_letter_code
_entity_poly.pdbx_strand_id
1 'polypeptide(L)'
;MAQNNNGQSPIFFNDGNKELYTLDPTFVFVPSFLNVVKENTEESFRSVIYEPYPGVYVFKMLQPRFCEMILSEVENFRRCANETKLRIIRPNTMTQYGVVLDDFGLDSMLEQLIESFIRPISKGK
;
A
#
# COMPACT_ATOMS: atom_id res chain seq x y z
N MET A 1 11.23 4.59 -14.61
CA MET A 1 10.53 3.87 -15.70
C MET A 1 11.55 3.19 -16.61
N ALA A 2 11.77 1.88 -16.45
CA ALA A 2 12.56 1.12 -17.42
C ALA A 2 11.65 0.74 -18.59
N GLN A 3 11.78 1.43 -19.72
CA GLN A 3 11.17 1.00 -20.98
C GLN A 3 12.07 -0.07 -21.62
N ASN A 4 11.48 -1.21 -22.02
CA ASN A 4 12.15 -2.14 -22.92
C ASN A 4 11.90 -1.70 -24.38
N ASN A 5 12.85 -1.96 -25.27
CA ASN A 5 12.84 -1.49 -26.66
C ASN A 5 11.92 -2.29 -27.60
N ASN A 6 10.96 -3.06 -27.09
CA ASN A 6 10.18 -3.98 -27.91
C ASN A 6 8.67 -3.69 -27.93
N GLY A 7 8.21 -2.56 -27.36
CA GLY A 7 6.79 -2.23 -27.30
C GLY A 7 5.95 -3.22 -26.47
N GLN A 8 6.61 -4.12 -25.73
CA GLN A 8 5.98 -5.08 -24.83
C GLN A 8 5.97 -4.45 -23.44
N SER A 9 4.78 -4.29 -22.84
CA SER A 9 4.65 -3.87 -21.44
C SER A 9 5.68 -4.61 -20.56
N PRO A 10 6.35 -3.93 -19.62
CA PRO A 10 7.31 -4.60 -18.75
C PRO A 10 6.65 -5.84 -18.14
N ILE A 11 7.33 -6.98 -18.24
CA ILE A 11 6.90 -8.30 -17.72
C ILE A 11 6.47 -8.30 -16.24
N PHE A 12 6.71 -7.20 -15.54
CA PHE A 12 6.22 -6.93 -14.19
C PHE A 12 4.72 -6.64 -14.12
N PHE A 13 4.14 -6.05 -15.16
CA PHE A 13 2.71 -5.72 -15.21
C PHE A 13 1.93 -6.93 -15.69
N ASN A 14 1.55 -7.81 -14.76
CA ASN A 14 0.44 -8.70 -15.02
C ASN A 14 -0.81 -7.80 -15.12
N ASP A 15 -1.47 -7.78 -16.28
CA ASP A 15 -2.48 -6.79 -16.69
C ASP A 15 -3.73 -6.72 -15.78
N GLY A 16 -3.79 -7.56 -14.74
CA GLY A 16 -4.93 -7.74 -13.83
C GLY A 16 -4.99 -6.86 -12.58
N ASN A 17 -3.93 -6.10 -12.24
CA ASN A 17 -3.88 -5.35 -10.98
C ASN A 17 -3.71 -3.82 -11.16
N LYS A 18 -4.18 -3.25 -12.28
CA LYS A 18 -4.08 -1.79 -12.53
C LYS A 18 -4.67 -0.94 -11.41
N GLU A 19 -5.70 -1.46 -10.74
CA GLU A 19 -6.37 -0.84 -9.61
C GLU A 19 -5.45 -0.62 -8.39
N LEU A 20 -4.35 -1.38 -8.26
CA LEU A 20 -3.37 -1.15 -7.17
C LEU A 20 -2.60 0.16 -7.31
N TYR A 21 -2.48 0.65 -8.54
CA TYR A 21 -1.71 1.86 -8.87
C TYR A 21 -2.57 3.13 -8.84
N THR A 22 -3.88 2.98 -8.62
CA THR A 22 -4.83 4.07 -8.44
C THR A 22 -5.40 4.03 -7.03
N LEU A 23 -5.36 5.14 -6.30
CA LEU A 23 -5.94 5.23 -4.96
C LEU A 23 -7.47 5.37 -5.05
N ASP A 24 -8.19 4.29 -5.33
CA ASP A 24 -9.64 4.24 -5.13
C ASP A 24 -9.94 3.98 -3.64
N PRO A 25 -10.49 4.96 -2.89
CA PRO A 25 -10.72 4.82 -1.47
C PRO A 25 -11.64 3.66 -1.11
N THR A 26 -12.61 3.32 -1.97
CA THR A 26 -13.57 2.24 -1.70
C THR A 26 -12.98 0.85 -1.87
N PHE A 27 -11.95 0.74 -2.70
CA PHE A 27 -11.18 -0.47 -2.94
C PHE A 27 -10.09 -0.67 -1.89
N VAL A 28 -9.42 0.42 -1.49
CA VAL A 28 -8.27 0.39 -0.57
C VAL A 28 -8.72 0.29 0.88
N PHE A 29 -9.75 1.03 1.28
CA PHE A 29 -10.11 1.17 2.69
C PHE A 29 -11.37 0.40 3.08
N VAL A 30 -11.39 -0.04 4.35
CA VAL A 30 -12.63 -0.57 4.93
C VAL A 30 -13.67 0.55 5.09
N PRO A 31 -14.97 0.27 4.89
CA PRO A 31 -16.01 1.29 4.99
C PRO A 31 -16.04 2.02 6.35
N SER A 32 -15.72 1.31 7.44
CA SER A 32 -15.64 1.90 8.78
C SER A 32 -14.58 3.00 8.85
N PHE A 33 -13.45 2.85 8.17
CA PHE A 33 -12.39 3.84 8.15
C PHE A 33 -12.79 5.07 7.31
N LEU A 34 -13.41 4.84 6.15
CA LEU A 34 -13.89 5.93 5.28
C LEU A 34 -14.91 6.83 5.98
N ASN A 35 -15.83 6.23 6.74
CA ASN A 35 -16.83 6.99 7.50
C ASN A 35 -16.15 7.88 8.55
N VAL A 36 -15.16 7.35 9.26
CA VAL A 36 -14.41 8.09 10.27
C VAL A 36 -13.63 9.25 9.66
N VAL A 37 -12.92 9.01 8.56
CA VAL A 37 -12.18 10.07 7.85
C VAL A 37 -13.12 11.15 7.31
N LYS A 38 -14.32 10.78 6.87
CA LYS A 38 -15.35 11.72 6.39
C LYS A 38 -15.93 12.57 7.51
N GLU A 39 -16.21 11.96 8.66
CA GLU A 39 -16.75 12.66 9.83
C GLU A 39 -15.69 13.56 10.48
N ASN A 40 -14.43 13.10 10.51
CA ASN A 40 -13.27 13.81 11.04
C ASN A 40 -13.48 14.38 12.45
N THR A 41 -14.25 13.68 13.29
CA THR A 41 -14.49 14.02 14.70
C THR A 41 -13.77 13.05 15.61
N GLU A 42 -13.40 13.51 16.80
CA GLU A 42 -12.72 12.69 17.80
C GLU A 42 -13.57 11.50 18.23
N GLU A 43 -14.88 11.68 18.37
CA GLU A 43 -15.82 10.61 18.74
C GLU A 43 -15.86 9.50 17.69
N SER A 44 -15.80 9.87 16.40
CA SER A 44 -15.78 8.91 15.30
C SER A 44 -14.48 8.09 15.30
N PHE A 45 -13.33 8.75 15.50
CA PHE A 45 -12.04 8.06 15.62
C PHE A 45 -12.00 7.13 16.84
N ARG A 46 -12.49 7.57 18.00
CA ARG A 46 -12.58 6.74 19.22
C ARG A 46 -13.44 5.48 19.03
N SER A 47 -14.37 5.47 18.08
CA SER A 47 -15.21 4.30 17.80
C SER A 47 -14.48 3.19 17.02
N VAL A 48 -13.40 3.51 16.30
CA VAL A 48 -12.66 2.57 15.43
C VAL A 48 -11.22 2.34 15.92
N ILE A 49 -10.66 3.26 16.70
CA ILE A 49 -9.33 3.17 17.29
C ILE A 49 -9.39 2.52 18.67
N TYR A 50 -8.50 1.56 18.90
CA TYR A 50 -8.23 1.00 20.23
C TYR A 50 -6.77 1.24 20.61
N GLU A 51 -6.53 1.62 21.86
CA GLU A 51 -5.20 1.90 22.41
C GLU A 51 -4.75 0.77 23.35
N PRO A 52 -4.02 -0.26 22.87
CA PRO A 52 -3.50 -1.32 23.74
C PRO A 52 -2.45 -0.80 24.75
N TYR A 53 -1.74 0.27 24.41
CA TYR A 53 -0.69 0.87 25.22
C TYR A 53 -0.68 2.39 25.03
N PRO A 54 -0.31 3.17 26.07
CA PRO A 54 -0.22 4.63 25.98
C PRO A 54 0.57 5.10 24.75
N GLY A 55 -0.09 5.86 23.86
CA GLY A 55 0.48 6.39 22.63
C GLY A 55 0.52 5.42 21.44
N VAL A 56 -0.02 4.20 21.56
CA VAL A 56 -0.09 3.21 20.48
C VAL A 56 -1.54 2.99 20.08
N TYR A 57 -1.90 3.43 18.87
CA TYR A 57 -3.25 3.35 18.35
C TYR A 57 -3.38 2.26 17.28
N VAL A 58 -4.39 1.41 17.41
CA VAL A 58 -4.68 0.30 16.51
C VAL A 58 -6.07 0.46 15.91
N PHE A 59 -6.18 0.35 14.59
CA PHE A 59 -7.45 0.42 13.87
C PHE A 59 -7.40 -0.40 12.59
N LYS A 60 -8.57 -0.79 12.09
CA LYS A 60 -8.70 -1.43 10.77
C LYS A 60 -8.81 -0.37 9.70
N MET A 61 -7.88 -0.40 8.75
CA MET A 61 -7.76 0.60 7.70
C MET A 61 -7.93 -0.01 6.31
N LEU A 62 -7.14 -1.04 6.00
CA LEU A 62 -7.08 -1.63 4.66
C LEU A 62 -8.07 -2.77 4.48
N GLN A 63 -8.65 -2.88 3.28
CA GLN A 63 -9.46 -4.03 2.93
C GLN A 63 -8.59 -5.30 2.85
N PRO A 64 -9.06 -6.45 3.35
CA PRO A 64 -8.33 -7.72 3.23
C PRO A 64 -8.00 -8.06 1.77
N ARG A 65 -8.93 -7.78 0.84
CA ARG A 65 -8.75 -8.02 -0.59
C ARG A 65 -7.58 -7.21 -1.16
N PHE A 66 -7.48 -5.95 -0.77
CA PHE A 66 -6.36 -5.09 -1.16
C PHE A 66 -5.03 -5.63 -0.64
N CYS A 67 -4.98 -6.10 0.61
CA CYS A 67 -3.79 -6.73 1.17
C CYS A 67 -3.38 -8.01 0.40
N GLU A 68 -4.33 -8.87 0.05
CA GLU A 68 -4.07 -10.06 -0.77
C GLU A 68 -3.49 -9.71 -2.14
N MET A 69 -4.00 -8.65 -2.76
CA MET A 69 -3.52 -8.20 -4.07
C MET A 69 -2.11 -7.62 -4.00
N ILE A 70 -1.80 -6.81 -2.98
CA ILE A 70 -0.42 -6.34 -2.73
C ILE A 70 0.52 -7.54 -2.54
N LEU A 71 0.15 -8.52 -1.73
CA LEU A 71 0.98 -9.70 -1.49
C LEU A 71 1.22 -10.51 -2.78
N SER A 72 0.19 -10.65 -3.62
CA SER A 72 0.30 -11.28 -4.93
C SER A 72 1.25 -10.52 -5.86
N GLU A 73 1.16 -9.19 -5.88
CA GLU A 73 2.04 -8.34 -6.69
C GLU A 73 3.51 -8.44 -6.23
N VAL A 74 3.75 -8.40 -4.90
CA VAL A 74 5.08 -8.62 -4.28
C VAL A 74 5.70 -9.95 -4.71
N GLU A 75 4.91 -11.01 -4.72
CA GLU A 75 5.38 -12.33 -5.16
C GLU A 75 5.66 -12.37 -6.67
N ASN A 76 4.82 -11.75 -7.49
CA ASN A 76 5.01 -11.68 -8.95
C ASN A 76 6.30 -10.92 -9.31
N PHE A 77 6.54 -9.78 -8.68
CA PHE A 77 7.78 -9.03 -8.89
C PHE A 77 9.00 -9.85 -8.50
N ARG A 78 8.93 -10.56 -7.36
CA ARG A 78 10.02 -11.43 -6.91
C ARG A 78 10.34 -12.53 -7.92
N ARG A 79 9.31 -13.18 -8.48
CA ARG A 79 9.47 -14.19 -9.54
C ARG A 79 10.14 -13.59 -10.78
N CYS A 80 9.60 -12.47 -11.27
CA CYS A 80 10.14 -11.78 -12.45
C CYS A 80 11.60 -11.35 -12.24
N ALA A 81 11.94 -10.81 -11.07
CA ALA A 81 13.31 -10.37 -10.78
C ALA A 81 14.30 -11.53 -10.63
N ASN A 82 13.87 -12.67 -10.07
CA ASN A 82 14.67 -13.90 -10.06
C ASN A 82 14.91 -14.43 -11.49
N GLU A 83 13.90 -14.37 -12.36
CA GLU A 83 13.98 -14.84 -13.76
C GLU A 83 14.84 -13.91 -14.64
N THR A 84 14.77 -12.60 -14.42
CA THR A 84 15.47 -11.59 -15.23
C THR A 84 16.90 -11.28 -14.77
N LYS A 85 17.37 -11.90 -13.66
CA LYS A 85 18.66 -11.61 -13.00
C LYS A 85 18.85 -10.13 -12.63
N LEU A 86 17.77 -9.36 -12.55
CA LEU A 86 17.81 -7.97 -12.11
C LEU A 86 18.06 -7.94 -10.61
N ARG A 87 19.02 -7.13 -10.20
CA ARG A 87 19.48 -7.05 -8.81
C ARG A 87 18.40 -6.34 -7.99
N ILE A 88 17.50 -7.09 -7.35
CA ILE A 88 16.54 -6.51 -6.40
C ILE A 88 17.34 -5.87 -5.26
N ILE A 89 17.16 -4.57 -5.04
CA ILE A 89 17.70 -3.89 -3.87
C ILE A 89 16.87 -4.36 -2.68
N ARG A 90 17.47 -5.19 -1.82
CA ARG A 90 16.85 -5.63 -0.57
C ARG A 90 17.25 -4.65 0.53
N PRO A 91 16.31 -3.91 1.13
CA PRO A 91 16.63 -2.93 2.17
C PRO A 91 17.18 -3.58 3.45
N ASN A 92 16.97 -4.88 3.64
CA ASN A 92 17.63 -5.66 4.68
C ASN A 92 17.79 -7.12 4.23
N THR A 93 18.96 -7.73 4.45
CA THR A 93 19.24 -9.14 4.11
C THR A 93 18.48 -10.12 5.02
N MET A 94 17.93 -9.65 6.15
CA MET A 94 17.24 -10.45 7.17
C MET A 94 15.69 -10.40 7.10
N THR A 95 15.08 -9.66 6.16
CA THR A 95 13.64 -9.79 5.89
C THR A 95 13.44 -10.66 4.67
N GLN A 96 12.78 -11.80 4.84
CA GLN A 96 12.60 -12.81 3.79
C GLN A 96 11.73 -12.33 2.62
N TYR A 97 11.04 -11.20 2.79
CA TYR A 97 9.97 -10.70 1.90
C TYR A 97 10.05 -9.18 1.62
N GLY A 98 11.14 -8.52 2.00
CA GLY A 98 11.26 -7.07 1.83
C GLY A 98 11.52 -6.67 0.38
N VAL A 99 10.60 -5.91 -0.22
CA VAL A 99 10.81 -5.19 -1.49
C VAL A 99 10.60 -3.70 -1.22
N VAL A 100 11.40 -2.83 -1.83
CA VAL A 100 11.21 -1.37 -1.74
C VAL A 100 10.01 -0.99 -2.60
N LEU A 101 9.05 -0.28 -2.03
CA LEU A 101 7.82 0.13 -2.73
C LEU A 101 8.09 1.08 -3.91
N ASP A 102 9.22 1.80 -3.89
CA ASP A 102 9.68 2.66 -5.00
C ASP A 102 10.05 1.85 -6.24
N ASP A 103 10.53 0.61 -6.08
CA ASP A 103 10.81 -0.31 -7.20
C ASP A 103 9.50 -0.90 -7.79
N PHE A 104 8.38 -0.68 -7.10
CA PHE A 104 7.05 -1.19 -7.39
C PHE A 104 6.15 -0.18 -8.10
N GLY A 105 6.53 1.10 -8.20
CA GLY A 105 5.67 2.15 -8.77
C GLY A 105 4.41 2.46 -7.94
N LEU A 106 4.44 2.13 -6.65
CA LEU A 106 3.40 2.47 -5.68
C LEU A 106 3.70 3.76 -4.89
N ASP A 107 4.83 4.40 -5.18
CA ASP A 107 5.29 5.67 -4.60
C ASP A 107 4.20 6.75 -4.64
N SER A 108 3.62 7.00 -5.81
CA SER A 108 2.57 8.04 -5.95
C SER A 108 1.30 7.70 -5.19
N MET A 109 0.91 6.43 -5.14
CA MET A 109 -0.25 5.97 -4.36
C MET A 109 0.01 6.13 -2.86
N LEU A 110 1.22 5.79 -2.41
CA LEU A 110 1.65 5.92 -1.02
C LEU A 110 1.74 7.39 -0.57
N GLU A 111 2.25 8.28 -1.43
CA GLU A 111 2.24 9.72 -1.17
C GLU A 111 0.81 10.24 -0.98
N GLN A 112 -0.11 9.88 -1.88
CA GLN A 112 -1.52 10.25 -1.76
C GLN A 112 -2.17 9.68 -0.50
N LEU A 113 -1.83 8.45 -0.12
CA LEU A 113 -2.28 7.81 1.11
C LEU A 113 -1.85 8.61 2.35
N ILE A 114 -0.56 8.98 2.41
CA ILE A 114 0.00 9.71 3.54
C ILE A 114 -0.61 11.10 3.64
N GLU A 115 -0.62 11.86 2.54
CA GLU A 115 -1.12 13.23 2.51
C GLU A 115 -2.62 13.31 2.81
N SER A 116 -3.41 12.41 2.21
CA SER A 116 -4.88 12.53 2.23
C SER A 116 -5.54 11.83 3.40
N PHE A 117 -4.93 10.76 3.94
CA PHE A 117 -5.57 9.91 4.96
C PHE A 117 -4.78 9.83 6.26
N ILE A 118 -3.45 9.72 6.23
CA ILE A 118 -2.66 9.58 7.47
C ILE A 118 -2.41 10.93 8.15
N ARG A 119 -2.06 11.98 7.39
CA ARG A 119 -1.79 13.31 7.93
C ARG A 119 -2.96 13.95 8.68
N PRO A 120 -4.23 13.84 8.22
CA PRO A 120 -5.35 14.36 8.99
C PRO A 120 -5.50 13.69 10.36
N ILE A 121 -5.26 12.38 10.43
CA ILE A 121 -5.37 11.59 11.67
C ILE A 121 -4.25 11.96 12.65
N SER A 122 -3.03 12.18 12.15
CA SER A 122 -1.88 12.52 13.01
C SER A 122 -1.90 13.95 13.54
N LYS A 123 -2.70 14.84 12.94
CA LYS A 123 -2.90 16.22 13.40
C LYS A 123 -3.92 16.33 14.54
N GLY A 124 -4.50 15.23 15.01
CA GLY A 124 -5.37 15.20 16.19
C GLY A 124 -4.64 15.66 17.46
N LYS A 125 -4.64 16.98 17.68
CA LYS A 125 -4.40 17.68 18.94
C LYS A 125 -5.33 18.89 19.01
#